data_AF-A0A251SI27-F1
#
_entry.id   AF-A0A251SI27-F1
#
_cell.length_a   1.000
_cell.length_b   1.000
_cell.length_c   1.000
_cell.angle_alpha   90.00
_cell.angle_beta   90.00
_cell.angle_gamma   90.00
#
_symmetry.space_group_name_H-M   'P 1'
#
loop_
_entity.id
_entity.type
_entity.pdbx_description
1 polymer ?
#
loop_
_entity_poly.entity_id
_entity_poly.type
_entity_poly.pdbx_seq_one_letter_code
_entity_poly.pdbx_strand_id
1 'polypeptide(L)'
;MKSTCRQHEIVIHTYPKNIEYLVISGAQNKVEEFDTKDEETVALPIDEDSFYRLEHQEEDLINKKVESLLVRLQRVSDAIHLDDYSINNKKERVAKEKEMAARKMGHGIRLLPKTKEDVAEGELS
;
A
#
# COMPACT_ATOMS: atom_id res chain seq x y z
N MET A 1 -26.92 41.26 -15.53
CA MET A 1 -27.66 40.52 -14.47
C MET A 1 -27.65 41.35 -13.18
N LYS A 2 -28.73 41.36 -12.38
CA LYS A 2 -28.77 42.13 -11.11
C LYS A 2 -28.40 41.23 -9.93
N SER A 3 -27.63 41.74 -8.97
CA SER A 3 -27.26 40.96 -7.77
C SER A 3 -28.43 40.86 -6.78
N THR A 4 -28.52 39.77 -6.02
CA THR A 4 -29.64 39.49 -5.11
C THR A 4 -29.58 40.27 -3.79
N CYS A 5 -28.38 40.64 -3.32
CA CYS A 5 -28.20 41.30 -2.03
C CYS A 5 -27.92 42.80 -2.12
N ARG A 6 -27.45 43.31 -3.27
CA ARG A 6 -27.12 44.72 -3.48
C ARG A 6 -27.59 45.22 -4.85
N GLN A 7 -27.74 46.53 -5.02
CA GLN A 7 -28.15 47.15 -6.29
C GLN A 7 -26.95 47.28 -7.26
N HIS A 8 -26.21 46.20 -7.51
CA HIS A 8 -25.13 46.17 -8.51
C HIS A 8 -25.59 45.41 -9.76
N GLU A 9 -25.15 45.89 -10.92
CA GLU A 9 -25.34 45.24 -12.21
C GLU A 9 -24.05 44.52 -12.65
N ILE A 10 -24.21 43.25 -13.02
CA ILE A 10 -23.17 42.37 -13.52
C ILE A 10 -23.25 42.36 -15.05
N VAL A 11 -22.20 42.82 -15.73
CA VAL A 11 -22.11 42.87 -17.20
C VAL A 11 -21.16 41.77 -17.68
N ILE A 12 -21.70 40.88 -18.52
CA ILE A 12 -20.99 39.72 -19.08
C ILE A 12 -20.95 39.88 -20.59
N HIS A 13 -19.77 39.74 -21.19
CA HIS A 13 -19.59 39.74 -22.64
C HIS A 13 -19.33 38.34 -23.15
N THR A 14 -19.86 38.05 -24.33
CA THR A 14 -19.66 36.80 -25.05
C THR A 14 -18.84 37.08 -26.31
N TYR A 15 -17.81 36.27 -26.56
CA TYR A 15 -17.04 36.33 -27.80
C TYR A 15 -17.35 35.09 -28.65
N PRO A 16 -17.81 35.21 -29.90
CA PRO A 16 -18.25 34.04 -30.69
C PRO A 16 -17.13 33.04 -31.01
N LYS A 17 -15.86 33.44 -30.81
CA LYS A 17 -14.68 32.58 -31.04
C LYS A 17 -14.20 31.86 -29.78
N ASN A 18 -14.66 32.25 -28.59
CA ASN A 18 -14.30 31.61 -27.33
C ASN A 18 -15.58 31.18 -26.59
N ILE A 19 -15.57 29.98 -26.03
CA ILE A 19 -16.73 29.46 -25.29
C ILE A 19 -16.82 30.18 -23.93
N GLU A 20 -15.71 30.71 -23.41
CA GLU A 20 -15.66 31.35 -22.10
C GLU A 20 -16.27 32.77 -22.07
N TYR A 21 -16.94 33.07 -20.95
CA TYR A 21 -17.56 34.36 -20.69
C TYR A 21 -16.62 35.32 -19.95
N LEU A 22 -16.57 36.57 -20.40
CA LEU A 22 -15.78 37.61 -19.74
C LEU A 22 -16.68 38.48 -18.85
N VAL A 23 -16.43 38.50 -17.55
CA VAL A 23 -17.10 39.41 -16.61
C VAL A 23 -16.37 40.74 -16.62
N ILE A 24 -17.05 41.81 -17.06
CA ILE A 24 -16.45 43.15 -17.19
C ILE A 24 -16.72 44.01 -15.96
N SER A 25 -17.88 43.83 -15.33
CA SER A 25 -18.23 44.61 -14.14
C SER A 25 -19.18 43.87 -13.21
N GLY A 26 -19.14 44.24 -11.93
CA GLY A 26 -20.12 43.85 -10.91
C GLY A 26 -19.89 42.48 -10.25
N ALA A 27 -18.95 41.67 -10.75
CA ALA A 27 -18.57 40.40 -10.13
C ALA A 27 -17.11 40.04 -10.47
N GLN A 28 -16.51 39.16 -9.66
CA GLN A 28 -15.22 38.52 -9.94
C GLN A 28 -15.45 37.05 -10.26
N ASN A 29 -14.69 36.52 -11.23
CA ASN A 29 -14.68 35.09 -11.51
C ASN A 29 -13.94 34.36 -10.41
N LYS A 30 -14.60 33.39 -9.78
CA LYS A 30 -13.94 32.45 -8.89
C LYS A 30 -13.40 31.30 -9.75
N VAL A 31 -12.12 31.37 -10.09
CA VAL A 31 -11.42 30.25 -10.72
C VAL A 31 -10.71 29.51 -9.60
N GLU A 32 -11.03 28.23 -9.43
CA GLU A 32 -10.27 27.35 -8.55
C GLU A 32 -9.01 26.94 -9.32
N GLU A 33 -7.86 27.44 -8.89
CA GLU A 33 -6.55 27.00 -9.39
C GLU A 33 -6.12 25.83 -8.50
N PHE A 34 -6.13 24.62 -9.06
CA PHE A 34 -5.63 23.44 -8.35
C PHE A 34 -4.10 23.38 -8.51
N ASP A 35 -3.37 23.35 -7.39
CA ASP A 35 -1.92 23.09 -7.43
C ASP A 35 -1.70 21.59 -7.70
N THR A 36 -0.63 21.27 -8.40
CA THR A 36 -0.16 19.89 -8.63
C THR A 36 -0.07 19.05 -7.36
N LYS A 37 0.16 19.70 -6.20
CA LYS A 37 0.15 19.07 -4.87
C LYS A 37 -1.23 18.62 -4.41
N ASP A 38 -2.28 19.34 -4.79
CA ASP A 38 -3.66 19.03 -4.42
C ASP A 38 -4.25 17.90 -5.30
N GLU A 39 -3.74 17.73 -6.51
CA GLU A 39 -4.19 16.70 -7.46
C GLU A 39 -3.42 15.37 -7.36
N GLU A 40 -2.43 15.27 -6.45
CA GLU A 40 -1.46 14.16 -6.42
C GLU A 40 -0.80 13.89 -7.80
N THR A 41 -0.72 14.91 -8.66
CA THR A 41 -0.12 14.81 -9.99
C THR A 41 1.34 15.25 -9.94
N VAL A 42 2.23 14.44 -10.51
CA VAL A 42 3.66 14.77 -10.58
C VAL A 42 3.89 15.71 -11.77
N ALA A 43 4.34 16.93 -11.50
CA ALA A 43 4.86 17.84 -12.53
C ALA A 43 6.14 17.24 -13.12
N LEU A 44 6.02 16.61 -14.29
CA LEU A 44 7.18 16.08 -14.99
C LEU A 44 8.02 17.26 -15.53
N PRO A 45 9.34 17.27 -15.31
CA PRO A 45 10.21 18.27 -15.91
C PRO A 45 10.11 18.21 -17.44
N ILE A 46 9.97 19.39 -18.06
CA ILE A 46 9.77 19.54 -19.51
C ILE A 46 11.01 19.08 -20.31
N ASP A 47 12.17 18.98 -19.64
CA ASP A 47 13.46 18.61 -20.22
C ASP A 47 13.67 17.10 -20.40
N GLU A 48 12.72 16.24 -20.02
CA GLU A 48 12.77 14.82 -20.34
C GLU A 48 12.59 14.64 -21.86
N ASP A 49 13.70 14.33 -22.54
CA ASP A 49 13.77 14.15 -23.98
C ASP A 49 12.66 13.21 -24.46
N SER A 50 11.94 13.60 -25.52
CA SER A 50 10.80 12.83 -26.03
C SER A 50 11.20 11.41 -26.44
N PHE A 51 12.46 11.24 -26.83
CA PHE A 51 13.05 9.94 -27.14
C PHE A 51 13.31 9.08 -25.90
N TYR A 52 13.71 9.68 -24.78
CA TYR A 52 13.94 8.97 -23.51
C TYR A 52 12.65 8.32 -22.99
N ARG A 53 11.53 9.05 -23.09
CA ARG A 53 10.20 8.53 -22.73
C ARG A 53 9.78 7.34 -23.61
N LEU A 54 10.09 7.38 -24.91
CA LEU A 54 9.75 6.28 -25.82
C LEU A 54 10.61 5.04 -25.56
N GLU A 55 11.89 5.23 -25.26
CA GLU A 55 12.83 4.14 -24.99
C GLU A 55 12.50 3.38 -23.69
N HIS A 56 12.14 4.11 -22.62
CA HIS A 56 11.89 3.49 -21.30
C HIS A 56 10.44 3.04 -21.10
N GLN A 57 9.49 3.53 -21.93
CA GLN A 57 8.09 3.08 -21.84
C GLN A 57 7.93 1.59 -22.07
N GLU A 58 8.69 1.00 -23.00
CA GLU A 58 8.61 -0.44 -23.28
C GLU A 58 9.23 -1.27 -22.15
N GLU A 59 10.38 -0.85 -21.63
CA GLU A 59 11.05 -1.50 -20.50
C GLU A 59 10.21 -1.45 -19.22
N ASP A 60 9.56 -0.32 -18.94
CA ASP A 60 8.65 -0.18 -17.79
C ASP A 60 7.42 -1.09 -17.93
N LEU A 61 6.88 -1.24 -19.13
CA LEU A 61 5.77 -2.16 -19.37
C LEU A 61 6.20 -3.62 -19.23
N ILE A 62 7.42 -3.97 -19.64
CA ILE A 62 7.99 -5.30 -19.46
C ILE A 62 8.24 -5.57 -17.97
N ASN A 63 8.85 -4.63 -17.25
CA ASN A 63 9.12 -4.73 -15.82
C ASN A 63 7.83 -4.79 -14.98
N LYS A 64 6.76 -4.11 -15.40
CA LYS A 64 5.42 -4.24 -14.79
C LYS A 64 4.75 -5.58 -15.08
N LYS A 65 5.01 -6.19 -16.25
CA LYS A 65 4.51 -7.53 -16.60
C LYS A 65 5.22 -8.63 -15.80
N VAL A 66 6.48 -8.40 -15.42
CA VAL A 66 7.18 -9.29 -14.50
C VAL A 66 6.59 -9.11 -13.11
N GLU A 67 6.17 -10.23 -12.49
CA GLU A 67 5.72 -10.20 -11.09
C GLU A 67 6.80 -9.57 -10.21
N SER A 68 6.39 -8.54 -9.47
CA SER A 68 7.30 -7.86 -8.56
C SER A 68 7.87 -8.85 -7.54
N LEU A 69 9.11 -8.61 -7.12
CA LEU A 69 9.75 -9.42 -6.09
C LEU A 69 8.89 -9.49 -4.81
N LEU A 70 8.16 -8.41 -4.51
CA LEU A 70 7.23 -8.35 -3.39
C LEU A 70 6.08 -9.36 -3.54
N VAL A 71 5.48 -9.48 -4.72
CA VAL A 71 4.42 -10.47 -4.98
C VAL A 71 4.96 -11.90 -4.85
N ARG A 72 6.19 -12.15 -5.32
CA ARG A 72 6.83 -13.48 -5.16
C ARG A 72 7.08 -13.82 -3.70
N LEU A 73 7.61 -12.88 -2.92
CA LEU A 73 7.83 -13.04 -1.48
C LEU A 73 6.51 -13.26 -0.74
N GLN A 74 5.47 -12.51 -1.10
CA GLN A 74 4.14 -12.68 -0.53
C GLN A 74 3.61 -14.10 -0.76
N ARG A 75 3.73 -14.63 -1.98
CA ARG A 75 3.31 -16.02 -2.28
C ARG A 75 4.05 -17.06 -1.46
N VAL A 76 5.37 -16.89 -1.28
CA VAL A 76 6.17 -17.80 -0.45
C VAL A 76 5.73 -17.72 1.01
N SER A 77 5.51 -16.51 1.51
CA SER A 77 4.99 -16.27 2.86
C SER A 77 3.63 -16.94 3.05
N ASP A 78 2.68 -16.70 2.15
CA ASP A 78 1.34 -17.28 2.21
C ASP A 78 1.37 -18.81 2.15
N ALA A 79 2.27 -19.39 1.35
CA ALA A 79 2.42 -20.84 1.26
C ALA A 79 3.01 -21.48 2.53
N ILE A 80 3.99 -20.81 3.17
CA ILE A 80 4.59 -21.28 4.42
C ILE A 80 3.58 -21.15 5.57
N HIS A 81 2.86 -20.04 5.62
CA HIS A 81 2.01 -19.65 6.74
C HIS A 81 0.54 -20.05 6.59
N LEU A 82 0.19 -20.77 5.52
CA LEU A 82 -1.18 -21.23 5.27
C LEU A 82 -1.74 -22.09 6.43
N ASP A 83 -0.89 -22.89 7.06
CA ASP A 83 -1.26 -23.77 8.18
C ASP A 83 -0.14 -23.90 9.22
N ASP A 84 0.34 -22.76 9.69
CA ASP A 84 1.38 -22.69 10.74
C ASP A 84 0.99 -23.43 12.00
N TYR A 85 -0.30 -23.38 12.37
CA TYR A 85 -0.81 -23.97 13.60
C TYR A 85 -0.69 -25.51 13.57
N SER A 86 -1.15 -26.18 12.52
CA SER A 86 -1.06 -27.65 12.48
C SER A 86 0.38 -28.14 12.36
N ILE A 87 1.22 -27.42 11.61
CA ILE A 87 2.64 -27.75 11.44
C ILE A 87 3.38 -27.60 12.78
N ASN A 88 3.16 -26.52 13.52
CA ASN A 88 3.81 -26.30 14.81
C ASN A 88 3.32 -27.28 15.87
N ASN A 89 2.02 -27.59 15.93
CA ASN A 89 1.51 -28.62 16.85
C ASN A 89 2.11 -30.00 16.57
N LYS A 90 2.29 -30.38 15.29
CA LYS A 90 2.97 -31.64 14.93
C LYS A 90 4.43 -31.62 15.38
N LYS A 91 5.15 -30.52 15.16
CA LYS A 91 6.54 -30.34 15.61
C LYS A 91 6.67 -30.43 17.12
N GLU A 92 5.75 -29.82 17.87
CA GLU A 92 5.73 -29.87 19.33
C GLU A 92 5.52 -31.30 19.84
N ARG A 93 4.59 -32.05 19.26
CA ARG A 93 4.37 -33.47 19.60
C ARG A 93 5.61 -34.31 19.35
N VAL A 94 6.25 -34.15 18.20
CA VAL A 94 7.50 -34.87 17.85
C VAL A 94 8.63 -34.48 18.78
N ALA A 95 8.74 -33.20 19.17
CA ALA A 95 9.74 -32.74 20.11
C ALA A 95 9.54 -33.36 21.51
N LYS A 96 8.29 -33.37 22.02
CA LYS A 96 7.94 -34.03 23.30
C LYS A 96 8.27 -35.53 23.27
N GLU A 97 7.96 -36.22 22.19
CA GLU A 97 8.28 -37.64 22.02
C GLU A 97 9.79 -37.91 22.00
N LYS A 98 10.55 -37.10 21.25
CA LYS A 98 12.02 -37.20 21.19
C LYS A 98 12.67 -36.88 22.53
N GLU A 99 12.14 -35.92 23.28
CA GLU A 99 12.61 -35.58 24.63
C GLU A 99 12.37 -36.76 25.60
N MET A 100 11.20 -37.40 25.54
CA MET A 100 10.93 -38.61 26.32
C MET A 100 11.86 -39.76 25.96
N ALA A 101 12.15 -39.95 24.67
CA ALA A 101 13.09 -40.98 24.20
C ALA A 101 14.54 -40.69 24.64
N ALA A 102 14.98 -39.44 24.54
CA ALA A 102 16.29 -38.99 25.01
C ALA A 102 16.43 -39.18 26.53
N ARG A 103 15.39 -38.85 27.29
CA ARG A 103 15.35 -39.04 28.75
C ARG A 103 15.42 -40.53 29.13
N LYS A 104 14.77 -41.41 28.37
CA LYS A 104 14.91 -42.88 28.52
C LYS A 104 16.34 -43.37 28.21
N MET A 105 17.03 -42.71 27.28
CA MET A 105 18.43 -42.97 26.95
C MET A 105 19.43 -42.27 27.87
N GLY A 106 18.97 -41.57 28.93
CA GLY A 106 19.83 -40.90 29.91
C GLY A 106 20.28 -39.49 29.52
N HIS A 107 19.78 -38.95 28.41
CA HIS A 107 20.03 -37.58 27.98
C HIS A 107 18.93 -36.64 28.50
N GLY A 108 19.27 -35.78 29.47
CA GLY A 108 18.35 -34.80 30.07
C GLY A 108 18.31 -33.44 29.34
N ILE A 109 18.29 -33.46 28.00
CA ILE A 109 18.34 -32.23 27.19
C ILE A 109 16.91 -31.87 26.75
N ARG A 110 16.47 -30.65 27.07
CA ARG A 110 15.17 -30.11 26.65
C ARG A 110 15.24 -29.63 25.21
N LEU A 111 14.31 -30.08 24.36
CA LEU A 111 14.34 -29.72 22.94
C LEU A 111 13.63 -28.40 22.64
N LEU A 112 12.72 -27.98 23.52
CA LEU A 112 11.96 -26.74 23.41
C LEU A 112 12.09 -25.88 24.68
N PRO A 113 12.07 -24.54 24.54
CA PRO A 113 12.07 -23.63 25.68
C PRO A 113 10.82 -23.82 26.55
N LYS A 114 10.91 -23.49 27.84
CA LYS A 114 9.79 -23.54 28.78
C LYS A 114 8.70 -22.55 28.38
N THR A 115 7.49 -23.07 28.17
CA THR A 115 6.28 -22.25 28.02
C THR A 115 5.66 -22.01 29.40
N LYS A 116 4.75 -21.03 29.51
CA LYS A 116 4.06 -20.73 30.78
C LYS A 116 3.12 -21.87 31.22
N GLU A 117 2.58 -22.62 30.26
CA GLU A 117 1.69 -23.76 30.49
C GLU A 117 2.47 -24.94 31.09
N ASP A 118 3.69 -25.21 30.62
CA ASP A 118 4.59 -26.22 31.21
C ASP A 118 4.91 -25.94 32.69
N VAL A 119 5.02 -24.66 33.06
CA VAL A 119 5.33 -24.24 34.44
C VAL A 119 4.13 -24.51 35.35
N ALA A 120 2.92 -24.23 34.88
CA ALA A 120 1.69 -24.49 35.62
C ALA A 120 1.44 -26.00 35.84
N GLU A 121 1.77 -26.85 34.86
CA GLU A 121 1.68 -28.31 35.02
C GLU A 121 2.76 -28.87 35.96
N GLY A 122 3.93 -28.24 36.04
CA GLY A 122 5.03 -28.64 36.92
C GLY A 122 4.83 -28.31 38.40
N GLU A 123 3.92 -27.40 38.75
CA GLU A 123 3.61 -27.00 40.13
C GLU A 123 2.53 -27.88 40.79
N LEU A 124 1.93 -28.81 40.03
CA LEU A 124 0.87 -29.74 40.48
C LEU A 124 1.38 -31.17 40.77
N SER A 125 2.69 -31.39 40.88
CA SER A 125 3.32 -32.65 41.33
C SER A 125 4.30 -32.42 42.47
#